data_AF-A0A2S8S6P7-F1
#
_entry.id   AF-A0A2S8S6P7-F1
#
_cell.length_a   1.000
_cell.length_b   1.000
_cell.length_c   1.000
_cell.angle_alpha   90.00
_cell.angle_beta   90.00
_cell.angle_gamma   90.00
#
_symmetry.space_group_name_H-M   'P 1'
#
loop_
_entity.id
_entity.type
_entity.pdbx_description
1 polymer ?
#
loop_
_entity_poly.entity_id
_entity_poly.type
_entity_poly.pdbx_seq_one_letter_code
_entity_poly.pdbx_strand_id
1 'polypeptide(L)'
;MTPERPFAEPWQAELFALTLALSEAGQFTWGHWTEAFGATLKRHGATRELDGNADYYAAWLETLEGLLDGSGLAPKPLADEMRDRWEAAYLSTPHGKPVRIAD
;
A
#
# COMPACT_ATOMS: atom_id res chain seq x y z
N MET A 1 -31.05 -3.81 0.92
CA MET A 1 -30.05 -2.73 0.95
C MET A 1 -28.73 -3.39 1.22
N THR A 2 -27.83 -3.44 0.23
CA THR A 2 -26.50 -4.02 0.43
C THR A 2 -25.74 -3.11 1.40
N PRO A 3 -25.09 -3.62 2.45
CA PRO A 3 -24.32 -2.78 3.35
C PRO A 3 -23.23 -2.07 2.54
N GLU A 4 -23.00 -0.80 2.86
CA GLU A 4 -21.91 -0.02 2.28
C GLU A 4 -20.59 -0.71 2.62
N ARG A 5 -19.79 -1.00 1.59
CA ARG A 5 -18.48 -1.61 1.76
C ARG A 5 -17.43 -0.50 1.69
N PRO A 6 -16.78 -0.13 2.81
CA PRO A 6 -15.79 0.94 2.81
C PRO A 6 -14.52 0.59 2.01
N PHE A 7 -14.31 -0.71 1.76
CA PHE A 7 -13.22 -1.25 0.96
C PHE A 7 -13.80 -2.12 -0.16
N ALA A 8 -13.33 -1.92 -1.38
CA ALA A 8 -13.70 -2.72 -2.55
C ALA A 8 -12.87 -3.99 -2.66
N GLU A 9 -11.62 -3.95 -2.22
CA GLU A 9 -10.67 -5.07 -2.26
C GLU A 9 -10.05 -5.31 -0.88
N PRO A 10 -9.74 -6.56 -0.50
CA PRO A 10 -9.17 -6.88 0.82
C PRO A 10 -7.90 -6.10 1.15
N TRP A 11 -7.01 -5.91 0.18
CA TRP A 11 -5.72 -5.22 0.37
C TRP A 11 -5.89 -3.76 0.80
N GLN A 12 -7.01 -3.12 0.47
CA GLN A 12 -7.28 -1.73 0.88
C GLN A 12 -7.47 -1.63 2.40
N ALA A 13 -8.15 -2.62 3.00
CA ALA A 13 -8.34 -2.70 4.44
C ALA A 13 -7.02 -2.99 5.16
N GLU A 14 -6.20 -3.88 4.59
CA GLU A 14 -4.87 -4.22 5.12
C GLU A 14 -3.93 -3.02 5.08
N LEU A 15 -3.89 -2.29 3.96
CA LEU A 15 -3.11 -1.07 3.81
C LEU A 15 -3.53 0.02 4.81
N PHE A 16 -4.84 0.22 4.97
CA PHE A 16 -5.37 1.15 5.96
C PHE A 16 -4.94 0.78 7.39
N ALA A 17 -5.12 -0.49 7.76
CA ALA A 17 -4.76 -0.99 9.08
C ALA A 17 -3.26 -0.86 9.36
N LEU A 18 -2.40 -1.16 8.37
CA LEU A 18 -0.96 -0.99 8.48
C LEU A 18 -0.56 0.47 8.67
N THR A 19 -1.18 1.38 7.90
CA THR A 19 -0.94 2.83 8.02
C THR A 19 -1.30 3.34 9.41
N LEU A 20 -2.47 2.94 9.93
CA LEU A 20 -2.92 3.29 11.28
C LEU A 20 -1.95 2.77 12.33
N ALA A 21 -1.59 1.50 12.27
CA ALA A 21 -0.69 0.87 13.25
C ALA A 21 0.70 1.52 13.27
N LEU A 22 1.25 1.88 12.11
CA LEU A 22 2.54 2.59 12.01
C LEU A 22 2.48 4.00 12.61
N SER A 23 1.36 4.70 12.42
CA SER A 23 1.16 6.02 13.03
C SER A 23 1.01 5.93 14.54
N GLU A 24 0.23 4.96 15.04
CA GLU A 24 0.09 4.69 16.48
C GLU A 24 1.42 4.28 17.13
N ALA A 25 2.26 3.56 16.38
CA ALA A 25 3.63 3.21 16.78
C ALA A 25 4.64 4.37 16.64
N GLY A 26 4.19 5.56 16.25
CA GLY A 26 5.03 6.76 16.17
C GLY A 26 6.03 6.81 15.02
N GLN A 27 5.89 5.95 14.01
CA GLN A 27 6.80 5.94 12.84
C GLN A 27 6.61 7.19 11.97
N PHE A 28 5.40 7.76 11.97
CA PHE A 28 5.11 9.08 11.42
C PHE A 28 3.86 9.68 12.09
N THR A 29 3.71 11.00 12.02
CA THR A 29 2.52 11.70 12.50
C THR A 29 1.46 11.78 11.42
N TRP A 30 0.19 11.89 11.81
CA TRP A 30 -0.90 12.17 10.86
C TRP A 30 -0.70 13.50 10.09
N GLY A 31 -0.04 14.49 10.71
CA GLY A 31 0.32 15.74 10.01
C GLY A 31 1.25 15.48 8.82
N HIS A 32 2.36 14.76 9.06
CA HIS A 32 3.30 14.38 8.01
C HIS A 32 2.63 13.49 6.94
N TRP A 33 1.78 12.55 7.36
CA TRP A 33 0.98 11.73 6.46
C TRP A 33 0.11 12.58 5.53
N THR A 34 -0.68 13.52 6.08
CA THR A 34 -1.59 14.35 5.26
C THR A 34 -0.85 15.24 4.27
N GLU A 35 0.33 15.74 4.63
CA GLU A 35 1.18 16.51 3.73
C GLU A 35 1.69 15.65 2.56
N ALA A 36 2.28 14.49 2.88
CA ALA A 36 2.79 13.55 1.89
C ALA A 36 1.68 13.02 0.97
N PHE A 37 0.54 12.61 1.55
CA PHE A 37 -0.59 12.09 0.80
C PHE A 37 -1.22 13.16 -0.10
N GLY A 38 -1.35 14.39 0.38
CA GLY A 38 -1.82 15.51 -0.43
C GLY A 38 -0.90 15.82 -1.61
N ALA A 39 0.41 15.72 -1.42
CA ALA A 39 1.39 15.86 -2.51
C ALA A 39 1.27 14.73 -3.54
N THR A 40 1.09 13.48 -3.10
CA THR A 40 0.86 12.33 -3.97
C THR A 40 -0.45 12.46 -4.75
N LEU A 41 -1.56 12.81 -4.09
CA LEU A 41 -2.84 13.05 -4.76
C LEU A 41 -2.75 14.16 -5.81
N LYS A 42 -2.00 15.24 -5.56
CA LYS A 42 -1.76 16.29 -6.57
C LYS A 42 -0.98 15.76 -7.78
N ARG A 43 0.02 14.90 -7.56
CA ARG A 43 0.80 14.26 -8.63
C ARG A 43 -0.09 13.35 -9.49
N HIS A 44 -0.96 12.55 -8.87
CA HIS A 44 -1.92 11.69 -9.57
C HIS A 44 -3.04 12.49 -10.27
N GLY A 45 -3.65 13.44 -9.57
CA GLY A 45 -4.74 14.29 -10.07
C GLY A 45 -4.34 15.22 -11.22
N ALA A 46 -3.03 15.48 -11.41
CA ALA A 46 -2.52 16.17 -12.59
C ALA A 46 -2.61 15.33 -13.87
N THR A 47 -2.82 14.02 -13.76
CA THR A 47 -2.81 13.07 -14.89
C THR A 47 -4.18 12.46 -15.22
N ARG A 48 -5.11 12.41 -14.26
CA ARG A 48 -6.51 11.94 -14.45
C ARG A 48 -7.39 12.33 -13.25
N GLU A 49 -8.71 12.45 -13.45
CA GLU A 49 -9.65 12.37 -12.33
C GLU A 49 -9.58 10.98 -11.69
N LEU A 50 -9.37 10.95 -10.38
CA LEU A 50 -9.37 9.70 -9.60
C LEU A 50 -10.76 9.09 -9.64
N ASP A 51 -10.86 7.79 -9.90
CA ASP A 51 -12.13 7.05 -9.90
C ASP A 51 -12.80 6.93 -8.52
N GLY A 52 -12.16 7.49 -7.48
CA GLY A 52 -12.62 7.50 -6.10
C GLY A 52 -12.41 6.20 -5.35
N ASN A 53 -11.74 5.19 -5.93
CA ASN A 53 -11.55 3.90 -5.31
C ASN A 53 -10.15 3.29 -5.57
N ALA A 54 -9.92 2.69 -6.74
CA ALA A 54 -8.65 2.00 -7.00
C ALA A 54 -7.49 2.99 -7.07
N ASP A 55 -7.69 4.13 -7.74
CA ASP A 55 -6.66 5.15 -7.87
C ASP A 55 -6.37 5.85 -6.53
N TYR A 56 -7.38 5.95 -5.66
CA TYR A 56 -7.24 6.53 -4.32
C TYR A 56 -6.34 5.68 -3.43
N TYR A 57 -6.59 4.37 -3.36
CA TYR A 57 -5.77 3.46 -2.55
C TYR A 57 -4.40 3.19 -3.17
N ALA A 58 -4.25 3.32 -4.50
CA ALA A 58 -2.93 3.31 -5.14
C ALA A 58 -2.07 4.52 -4.72
N ALA A 59 -2.65 5.73 -4.71
CA ALA A 59 -1.99 6.92 -4.19
C ALA A 59 -1.67 6.80 -2.68
N TRP A 60 -2.54 6.13 -1.92
CA TRP A 60 -2.31 5.83 -0.50
C TRP A 60 -1.10 4.91 -0.34
N LEU A 61 -1.03 3.82 -1.12
CA LEU A 61 0.07 2.86 -1.09
C LEU A 61 1.41 3.54 -1.40
N GLU A 62 1.47 4.29 -2.51
CA GLU A 62 2.68 5.03 -2.91
C GLU A 62 3.15 6.00 -1.82
N THR A 63 2.21 6.65 -1.13
CA THR A 63 2.53 7.55 -0.02
C THR A 63 3.14 6.79 1.15
N LEU A 64 2.56 5.66 1.53
CA LEU A 64 3.10 4.83 2.62
C LEU A 64 4.49 4.31 2.27
N GLU A 65 4.69 3.78 1.06
CA GLU A 65 6.00 3.31 0.58
C GLU A 65 7.05 4.43 0.64
N GLY A 66 6.71 5.64 0.20
CA GLY A 66 7.62 6.79 0.26
C GLY A 66 8.01 7.19 1.69
N LEU A 67 7.07 7.15 2.63
CA LEU A 67 7.36 7.43 4.05
C LEU A 67 8.26 6.36 4.69
N LEU A 68 8.03 5.10 4.35
CA LEU A 68 8.82 3.98 4.87
C LEU A 68 10.22 3.92 4.26
N ASP A 69 10.36 4.30 3.00
CA ASP A 69 11.66 4.45 2.34
C ASP A 69 12.46 5.59 2.97
N GLY A 70 11.84 6.77 3.11
CA GLY A 70 12.49 7.96 3.69
C GLY A 70 12.89 7.80 5.16
N SER A 71 12.21 6.94 5.91
CA SER A 71 12.58 6.58 7.30
C SER A 71 13.56 5.41 7.40
N GLY A 72 13.82 4.69 6.31
CA GLY A 72 14.68 3.51 6.27
C GLY A 72 14.05 2.24 6.87
N LEU A 73 12.77 2.26 7.24
CA LEU A 73 12.05 1.12 7.81
C LEU A 73 11.77 0.03 6.77
N ALA A 74 11.39 0.44 5.56
CA ALA A 74 11.22 -0.45 4.42
C ALA A 74 11.77 0.25 3.17
N PRO A 75 13.10 0.19 2.96
CA PRO A 75 13.72 0.79 1.79
C PRO A 75 13.12 0.22 0.50
N LYS A 76 12.94 1.07 -0.51
CA LYS A 76 12.34 0.69 -1.79
C LYS A 76 13.00 -0.56 -2.42
N PRO A 77 14.34 -0.71 -2.45
CA PRO A 77 14.96 -1.92 -3.00
C PRO A 77 14.53 -3.22 -2.29
N LEU A 78 14.34 -3.16 -0.97
CA LEU A 78 13.91 -4.32 -0.17
C LEU A 78 12.43 -4.64 -0.44
N ALA A 79 11.58 -3.62 -0.56
CA ALA A 79 10.18 -3.78 -0.91
C ALA A 79 10.02 -4.36 -2.33
N ASP A 80 10.79 -3.86 -3.29
CA ASP A 80 10.83 -4.37 -4.66
C ASP A 80 11.28 -5.84 -4.71
N GLU A 81 12.34 -6.21 -3.97
CA GLU A 81 12.79 -7.60 -3.86
C GLU A 81 11.70 -8.51 -3.28
N MET A 82 11.02 -8.06 -2.22
CA MET A 82 9.96 -8.84 -1.58
C MET A 82 8.76 -9.05 -2.50
N ARG A 83 8.37 -8.02 -3.28
CA ARG A 83 7.34 -8.15 -4.32
C ARG A 83 7.73 -9.21 -5.34
N ASP A 84 8.95 -9.15 -5.86
CA ASP A 84 9.42 -10.07 -6.90
C ASP A 84 9.47 -11.52 -6.37
N ARG A 85 9.87 -11.72 -5.10
CA ARG A 85 9.82 -13.03 -4.42
C ARG A 85 8.41 -13.57 -4.31
N TRP A 86 7.44 -12.73 -3.95
CA TRP A 86 6.03 -13.12 -3.90
C TRP A 86 5.46 -13.46 -5.27
N GLU A 87 5.79 -12.67 -6.30
CA GLU A 87 5.37 -12.94 -7.68
C GLU A 87 5.93 -14.27 -8.18
N ALA A 88 7.23 -14.52 -7.98
CA ALA A 88 7.86 -15.79 -8.32
C ALA A 88 7.25 -16.97 -7.55
N ALA A 89 6.96 -16.80 -6.26
CA ALA A 89 6.28 -17.81 -5.46
C ALA A 89 4.88 -18.12 -5.99
N TYR A 90 4.11 -17.09 -6.33
CA TYR A 90 2.76 -17.25 -6.87
C TYR A 90 2.79 -17.99 -8.22
N LEU A 91 3.63 -17.55 -9.15
CA LEU A 91 3.73 -18.15 -10.50
C LEU A 91 4.25 -19.59 -10.47
N SER A 92 5.07 -19.95 -9.49
CA SER A 92 5.63 -21.30 -9.37
C SER A 92 4.76 -22.26 -8.54
N THR A 93 3.75 -21.76 -7.83
CA THR A 93 2.88 -22.58 -6.96
C THR A 93 1.82 -23.31 -7.80
N PRO A 94 1.75 -24.66 -7.76
CA PRO A 94 0.70 -25.41 -8.44
C PRO A 94 -0.70 -25.04 -7.93
N HIS A 95 -1.70 -25.05 -8.83
CA HIS A 95 -3.07 -24.74 -8.46
C HIS A 95 -3.58 -25.56 -7.26
N GLY A 96 -4.23 -24.89 -6.33
CA GLY A 96 -4.76 -25.49 -5.09
C GLY A 96 -3.72 -25.75 -4.00
N LYS A 97 -2.46 -25.34 -4.19
CA LYS A 97 -1.43 -25.35 -3.13
C LYS A 97 -1.27 -23.95 -2.52
N PRO A 98 -0.91 -23.85 -1.23
CA PRO A 98 -0.64 -22.57 -0.60
C PRO A 98 0.64 -21.95 -1.17
N VAL A 99 0.62 -20.65 -1.45
CA VAL A 99 1.79 -19.89 -1.88
C VAL A 99 2.69 -19.65 -0.69
N ARG A 100 3.99 -19.90 -0.86
CA ARG A 100 5.02 -19.66 0.17
C ARG A 100 6.24 -19.05 -0.50
N ILE A 101 6.77 -17.99 0.10
CA ILE A 101 8.10 -17.49 -0.28
C ILE A 101 9.14 -18.54 0.15
N ALA A 102 10.07 -18.85 -0.75
CA ALA A 102 11.23 -19.67 -0.40
C ALA A 102 12.15 -18.89 0.56
N ASP A 103 12.67 -19.55 1.59
CA ASP A 103 13.57 -18.94 2.58
C ASP A 103 14.78 -18.26 1.93
#